data_AF-A0A7J4N336-F1
#
_entry.id   AF-A0A7J4N336-F1
#
_cell.length_a   1.000
_cell.length_b   1.000
_cell.length_c   1.000
_cell.angle_alpha   90.00
_cell.angle_beta   90.00
_cell.angle_gamma   90.00
#
_symmetry.space_group_name_H-M   'P 1'
#
loop_
_entity.id
_entity.type
_entity.pdbx_description
1 polymer ?
#
loop_
_entity_poly.entity_id
_entity_poly.type
_entity_poly.pdbx_seq_one_letter_code
_entity_poly.pdbx_strand_id
1 'polypeptide(L)'
;ADAAIISTGSVWDASDAQFVIDEGADMVGVARVAIAHSDWATGLDDGEYSPERPPFTPEHLISQGLSQVFVDYMRRWQGFVTDGRSE
;
A
#
# COMPACT_ATOMS: atom_id res chain seq x y z
N ALA A 1 17.68 -26.45 -1.93
CA ALA A 1 17.56 -24.98 -1.89
C ALA A 1 16.47 -24.68 -0.89
N ASP A 2 16.71 -23.74 0.02
CA ASP A 2 15.67 -23.27 0.93
C ASP A 2 14.59 -22.53 0.13
N ALA A 3 13.36 -22.59 0.61
CA ALA A 3 12.23 -21.93 -0.04
C ALA A 3 12.28 -20.43 0.23
N ALA A 4 11.98 -19.61 -0.78
CA ALA A 4 11.88 -18.16 -0.62
C ALA A 4 10.70 -17.79 0.31
N ILE A 5 10.96 -16.90 1.26
CA ILE A 5 10.00 -16.37 2.24
C ILE A 5 9.58 -14.98 1.82
N ILE A 6 8.26 -14.78 1.66
CA ILE A 6 7.66 -13.47 1.40
C ILE A 6 6.96 -13.03 2.68
N SER A 7 7.44 -11.95 3.30
CA SER A 7 6.76 -11.36 4.46
C SER A 7 5.67 -10.38 4.01
N THR A 8 4.53 -10.43 4.68
CA THR A 8 3.36 -9.59 4.37
C THR A 8 2.66 -9.16 5.66
N GLY A 9 1.86 -8.11 5.57
CA GLY A 9 1.05 -7.62 6.68
C GLY A 9 1.49 -6.24 7.14
N SER A 10 0.66 -5.24 6.87
CA SER A 10 0.84 -3.84 7.26
C SER A 10 2.16 -3.14 6.87
N VAL A 11 3.04 -3.78 6.08
CA VAL A 11 4.21 -3.14 5.47
C VAL A 11 3.75 -1.96 4.61
N TRP A 12 4.19 -0.75 4.97
CA TRP A 12 3.68 0.49 4.39
C TRP A 12 4.76 1.41 3.86
N ASP A 13 5.86 1.59 4.59
CA ASP A 13 6.92 2.52 4.26
C ASP A 13 8.29 1.83 4.14
N ALA A 14 9.32 2.60 3.80
CA ALA A 14 10.68 2.09 3.65
C ALA A 14 11.19 1.43 4.94
N SER A 15 10.79 1.93 6.12
CA SER A 15 11.22 1.37 7.40
C SER A 15 10.58 0.01 7.67
N ASP A 16 9.29 -0.17 7.35
CA ASP A 16 8.61 -1.47 7.45
C ASP A 16 9.21 -2.50 6.49
N ALA A 17 9.51 -2.08 5.25
CA ALA A 17 10.11 -2.94 4.23
C ALA A 17 11.51 -3.40 4.66
N GLN A 18 12.34 -2.48 5.16
CA GLN A 18 13.68 -2.81 5.66
C GLN A 18 13.59 -3.73 6.88
N PHE A 19 12.66 -3.47 7.80
CA PHE A 19 12.46 -4.30 8.99
C PHE A 19 12.23 -5.77 8.64
N VAL A 20 11.31 -6.07 7.72
CA VAL A 20 11.04 -7.49 7.38
C VAL A 20 12.19 -8.17 6.64
N ILE A 21 12.99 -7.42 5.89
CA ILE A 21 14.22 -7.93 5.27
C ILE A 21 15.28 -8.22 6.34
N ASP A 22 15.46 -7.32 7.30
CA ASP A 22 16.40 -7.49 8.41
C ASP A 22 16.05 -8.72 9.29
N GLU A 23 14.76 -9.03 9.41
CA GLU A 23 14.24 -10.24 10.09
C GLU A 23 14.34 -11.52 9.26
N GLY A 24 14.87 -11.45 8.03
CA GLY A 24 15.20 -12.61 7.20
C GLY A 24 14.18 -12.97 6.11
N ALA A 25 13.28 -12.06 5.74
CA ALA A 25 12.46 -12.24 4.54
C ALA A 25 13.32 -12.10 3.26
N ASP A 26 13.04 -12.92 2.25
CA ASP A 26 13.68 -12.78 0.93
C ASP A 26 13.00 -11.68 0.09
N MET A 27 11.71 -11.44 0.34
CA MET A 27 10.89 -10.48 -0.40
C MET A 27 9.79 -9.90 0.49
N VAL A 28 9.30 -8.73 0.08
CA VAL A 28 8.19 -8.01 0.73
C VAL A 28 6.95 -8.09 -0.14
N GLY A 29 5.83 -8.51 0.43
CA GLY A 29 4.52 -8.46 -0.22
C GLY A 29 3.65 -7.38 0.39
N VAL A 30 3.11 -6.51 -0.46
CA VAL A 30 2.24 -5.40 -0.07
C VAL A 30 0.86 -5.52 -0.71
N ALA A 31 -0.15 -4.95 -0.03
CA ALA A 31 -1.53 -4.93 -0.51
C ALA A 31 -2.10 -3.50 -0.53
N ARG A 32 -2.64 -3.02 0.59
CA ARG A 32 -3.35 -1.72 0.65
C ARG A 32 -2.50 -0.53 0.19
N VAL A 33 -1.20 -0.50 0.51
CA VAL A 33 -0.32 0.59 0.07
C VAL A 33 -0.11 0.58 -1.44
N ALA A 34 0.12 -0.59 -2.06
CA ALA A 34 0.31 -0.71 -3.51
C ALA A 34 -0.97 -0.44 -4.33
N ILE A 35 -2.14 -0.49 -3.71
CA ILE A 35 -3.39 -0.06 -4.34
C ILE A 35 -3.42 1.47 -4.52
N ALA A 36 -2.98 2.22 -3.52
CA ALA A 36 -3.00 3.68 -3.54
C ALA A 36 -1.70 4.31 -4.06
N HIS A 37 -0.62 3.52 -4.15
CA HIS A 37 0.68 3.99 -4.61
C HIS A 37 1.21 2.98 -5.63
N SER A 38 0.84 3.16 -6.89
CA SER A 38 1.19 2.22 -7.98
C SER A 38 2.69 2.14 -8.25
N ASP A 39 3.44 3.15 -7.81
CA ASP A 39 4.89 3.27 -7.87
C ASP A 39 5.59 2.97 -6.54
N TRP A 40 4.88 2.39 -5.56
CA TRP A 40 5.39 2.13 -4.20
C TRP A 40 6.78 1.49 -4.18
N ALA A 41 7.01 0.49 -5.03
CA ALA A 41 8.29 -0.22 -5.11
C ALA A 41 9.44 0.69 -5.56
N THR A 42 9.19 1.59 -6.53
CA THR A 42 10.18 2.58 -6.97
C THR A 42 10.42 3.62 -5.88
N GLY A 43 9.39 3.97 -5.10
CA GLY A 43 9.51 4.90 -3.97
C GLY A 43 10.52 4.45 -2.93
N LEU A 44 10.72 3.13 -2.75
CA LEU A 44 11.70 2.56 -1.81
C LEU A 44 13.16 2.87 -2.16
N ASP A 45 13.46 3.39 -3.35
CA ASP A 45 14.80 3.93 -3.66
C ASP A 45 15.17 5.08 -2.71
N ASP A 46 14.17 5.77 -2.15
CA ASP A 46 14.30 6.68 -1.01
C ASP A 46 14.10 5.90 0.31
N GLY A 47 15.18 5.78 1.10
CA GLY A 47 15.16 5.09 2.38
C GLY A 47 14.29 5.76 3.46
N GLU A 48 13.80 6.97 3.23
CA GLU A 48 12.85 7.67 4.10
C GLU A 48 11.43 7.71 3.50
N TYR A 49 11.18 6.97 2.41
CA TYR A 49 9.88 6.96 1.73
C TYR A 49 8.75 6.52 2.66
N SER A 50 7.82 7.44 2.91
CA SER A 50 6.63 7.23 3.74
C SER A 50 5.39 7.80 3.03
N PRO A 51 4.72 7.00 2.18
CA PRO A 51 3.61 7.50 1.38
C PRO A 51 2.33 7.67 2.22
N GLU A 52 1.43 8.53 1.72
CA GLU A 52 0.18 8.87 2.38
C GLU A 52 -0.64 7.62 2.76
N ARG A 53 -1.23 7.64 3.96
CA ARG A 53 -2.13 6.61 4.47
C ARG A 53 -3.60 6.98 4.17
N PRO A 54 -4.50 6.00 4.03
CA PRO A 54 -5.92 6.27 3.82
C PRO A 54 -6.53 7.10 4.98
N PRO A 55 -7.66 7.79 4.75
CA PRO A 55 -8.57 7.64 3.60
C PRO A 55 -8.09 8.40 2.36
N PHE A 56 -8.23 7.76 1.19
CA PHE A 56 -7.85 8.34 -0.10
C PHE A 56 -9.05 8.94 -0.84
N THR A 57 -8.83 9.99 -1.62
CA THR A 57 -9.87 10.51 -2.49
C THR A 57 -10.16 9.56 -3.66
N PRO A 58 -11.41 9.50 -4.17
CA PRO A 58 -11.71 8.81 -5.42
C PRO A 58 -10.78 9.24 -6.57
N GLU A 59 -10.50 10.54 -6.65
CA GLU A 59 -9.64 11.13 -7.68
C GLU A 59 -8.20 10.61 -7.57
N HIS A 60 -7.65 10.52 -6.35
CA HIS A 60 -6.33 9.95 -6.11
C HIS A 60 -6.28 8.50 -6.58
N LEU A 61 -7.24 7.66 -6.17
CA LEU A 61 -7.27 6.25 -6.55
C LEU A 61 -7.42 6.06 -8.07
N ILE A 62 -8.24 6.88 -8.75
CA ILE A 62 -8.34 6.85 -10.21
C ILE A 62 -7.02 7.24 -10.86
N SER A 63 -6.30 8.22 -10.32
CA SER A 63 -4.97 8.61 -10.83
C SER A 63 -3.92 7.49 -10.72
N GLN A 64 -4.14 6.55 -9.79
CA GLN A 64 -3.31 5.36 -9.57
C GLN A 64 -3.72 4.17 -10.45
N GLY A 65 -4.65 4.38 -11.39
CA GLY A 65 -5.07 3.37 -12.38
C GLY A 65 -6.31 2.57 -11.98
N LEU A 66 -6.99 2.92 -10.88
CA LEU A 66 -8.22 2.25 -10.49
C LEU A 66 -9.40 2.71 -11.34
N SER A 67 -10.27 1.78 -11.72
CA SER A 67 -11.56 2.13 -12.34
C SER A 67 -12.56 2.65 -11.30
N GLN A 68 -13.53 3.45 -11.74
CA GLN A 68 -14.61 3.94 -10.87
C GLN A 68 -15.34 2.79 -10.15
N VAL A 69 -15.61 1.69 -10.84
CA VAL A 69 -16.27 0.50 -10.24
C VAL A 69 -15.46 -0.07 -9.09
N PHE A 70 -14.13 -0.07 -9.20
CA PHE A 70 -13.25 -0.58 -8.16
C PHE A 70 -13.17 0.39 -6.98
N VAL A 71 -13.12 1.69 -7.24
CA VAL A 71 -13.23 2.72 -6.20
C VAL A 71 -14.55 2.59 -5.43
N ASP A 72 -15.67 2.38 -6.12
CA ASP A 72 -16.98 2.20 -5.49
C ASP A 72 -17.04 0.91 -4.63
N TYR A 73 -16.40 -0.17 -5.07
CA TYR A 73 -16.23 -1.38 -4.27
C TYR A 73 -15.42 -1.11 -3.00
N MET A 74 -14.32 -0.35 -3.11
CA MET A 74 -13.45 -0.01 -1.99
C MET A 74 -14.08 0.91 -0.95
N ARG A 75 -15.15 1.65 -1.28
CA ARG A 75 -15.95 2.41 -0.29
C ARG A 75 -16.59 1.52 0.79
N ARG A 76 -16.59 0.21 0.62
CA ARG A 76 -17.02 -0.76 1.64
C ARG A 76 -15.94 -0.99 2.71
N TRP A 77 -14.70 -0.59 2.46
CA TRP A 77 -13.59 -0.70 3.39
C TRP A 77 -13.58 0.56 4.27
N GLN A 78 -13.97 0.40 5.53
CA GLN A 78 -14.04 1.51 6.49
C GLN A 78 -12.71 2.27 6.53
N GLY A 79 -12.79 3.60 6.38
CA GLY A 79 -11.65 4.50 6.43
C GLY A 79 -10.70 4.42 5.22
N PHE A 80 -11.03 3.70 4.14
CA PHE A 80 -10.14 3.58 2.98
C PHE A 80 -10.35 4.66 1.91
N VAL A 81 -11.60 5.03 1.64
CA VAL A 81 -11.95 6.06 0.63
C VAL A 81 -12.65 7.21 1.33
N THR A 82 -12.28 8.46 1.01
CA THR A 82 -13.03 9.63 1.45
C THR A 82 -14.39 9.63 0.76
N ASP A 83 -15.45 9.31 1.49
CA ASP A 83 -16.82 9.23 0.97
C ASP A 83 -17.73 10.35 1.51
N GLY A 84 -17.14 11.34 2.18
CA GLY A 84 -17.85 12.41 2.86
C GLY A 84 -18.69 11.92 4.05
N ARG A 85 -18.62 10.63 4.41
CA ARG A 85 -19.14 10.13 5.68
C ARG A 85 -18.01 10.33 6.69
N SER A 86 -18.15 11.39 7.49
CA SER A 86 -17.34 11.53 8.69
C SER A 86 -17.47 10.27 9.55
N GLU A 87 -16.35 9.87 10.17
CA GLU A 87 -16.26 8.74 11.11
C GLU A 87 -17.37 8.74 12.17
#